data_AF-A0AAD7NHL8-F1
#
_entry.id   AF-A0AAD7NHL8-F1
#
_cell.length_a   1.000
_cell.length_b   1.000
_cell.length_c   1.000
_cell.angle_alpha   90.00
_cell.angle_beta   90.00
_cell.angle_gamma   90.00
#
_symmetry.space_group_name_H-M   'P 1'
#
loop_
_entity.id
_entity.type
_entity.pdbx_description
1 polymer ?
#
loop_
_entity_poly.entity_id
_entity_poly.type
_entity_poly.pdbx_seq_one_letter_code
_entity_poly.pdbx_strand_id
1 'polypeptide(L)'
;TIHVAKYPLVSLDKSDLASATCNYASNTMTVSFHDEEAYTVASKDWSTHPGGLVVISYILGCGKGVDTLERSFHFVSSMQLRRAERQIVCKISPRKLTDVAHPDHDIGIRVKRF
;
A
#
# COMPACT_ATOMS: atom_id res chain seq x y z
N THR A 1 -20.31 7.48 0.14
CA THR A 1 -19.37 8.10 1.09
C THR A 1 -18.00 8.12 0.46
N ILE A 2 -17.39 9.31 0.36
CA ILE A 2 -16.00 9.45 -0.11
C ILE A 2 -15.12 9.32 1.14
N HIS A 3 -14.21 8.35 1.14
CA HIS A 3 -13.26 8.16 2.22
C HIS A 3 -11.95 8.84 1.85
N VAL A 4 -11.51 9.82 2.65
CA VAL A 4 -10.18 10.42 2.50
C VAL A 4 -9.16 9.54 3.24
N ALA A 5 -8.08 9.21 2.54
CA ALA A 5 -7.02 8.38 3.11
C ALA A 5 -6.22 9.17 4.14
N LYS A 6 -6.03 8.60 5.32
CA LYS A 6 -5.22 9.20 6.39
C LYS A 6 -3.72 9.22 6.04
N TYR A 7 -3.33 8.32 5.17
CA TYR A 7 -1.95 8.01 4.80
C TYR A 7 -1.84 7.95 3.27
N PRO A 8 -0.70 8.32 2.67
CA PRO A 8 -0.38 7.99 1.29
C PRO A 8 -0.68 6.51 0.99
N LEU A 9 -1.36 6.28 -0.13
CA LEU A 9 -1.77 4.94 -0.55
C LEU A 9 -1.00 4.55 -1.82
N VAL A 10 -0.52 3.32 -1.86
CA VAL A 10 -0.09 2.70 -3.10
C VAL A 10 -0.87 1.41 -3.32
N SER A 11 -1.42 1.24 -4.52
CA SER A 11 -2.10 0.01 -4.90
C SER A 11 -1.20 -0.81 -5.81
N LEU A 12 -1.00 -2.06 -5.44
CA LEU A 12 -0.36 -3.07 -6.29
C LEU A 12 -1.40 -3.86 -7.10
N ASP A 13 -2.68 -3.58 -6.92
CA ASP A 13 -3.75 -4.20 -7.68
C ASP A 13 -3.60 -3.81 -9.16
N LYS A 14 -3.54 -4.81 -10.05
CA LYS A 14 -3.40 -4.64 -11.52
C LYS A 14 -2.09 -3.99 -11.98
N SER A 15 -1.03 -4.02 -11.17
CA SER A 15 0.29 -3.59 -11.63
C SER A 15 0.95 -4.72 -12.43
N ASP A 16 1.05 -4.56 -13.76
CA ASP A 16 1.87 -5.45 -14.59
C ASP A 16 3.38 -5.25 -14.34
N LEU A 17 3.74 -4.21 -13.57
CA LEU A 17 5.11 -3.78 -13.34
C LEU A 17 5.67 -4.25 -11.99
N ALA A 18 4.83 -4.77 -11.10
CA ALA A 18 5.28 -5.26 -9.80
C ALA A 18 4.46 -6.43 -9.27
N SER A 19 5.12 -7.35 -8.59
CA SER A 19 4.52 -8.41 -7.80
C SER A 19 4.90 -8.23 -6.33
N ALA A 20 4.12 -8.80 -5.42
CA ALA A 20 4.46 -8.75 -4.01
C ALA A 20 4.19 -10.08 -3.31
N THR A 21 5.00 -10.35 -2.29
CA THR A 21 4.89 -11.53 -1.42
C THR A 21 4.97 -11.08 0.04
N CYS A 22 4.30 -11.80 0.94
CA CYS A 22 4.43 -11.56 2.38
C CYS A 22 5.04 -12.74 3.11
N ASN A 23 5.87 -12.42 4.08
CA ASN A 23 6.36 -13.33 5.10
C ASN A 23 5.76 -12.91 6.46
N TYR A 24 4.80 -13.69 6.94
CA TYR A 24 4.11 -13.44 8.21
C TYR A 24 5.00 -13.55 9.44
N ALA A 25 5.88 -14.55 9.47
CA ALA A 25 6.74 -14.79 10.63
C ALA A 25 7.61 -13.56 10.95
N SER A 26 7.97 -12.80 9.92
CA SER A 26 8.79 -11.59 10.04
C SER A 26 8.02 -10.27 9.85
N ASN A 27 6.70 -10.34 9.59
CA ASN A 27 5.86 -9.20 9.21
C ASN A 27 6.49 -8.34 8.10
N THR A 28 6.92 -9.01 7.03
CA THR A 28 7.63 -8.37 5.92
C THR A 28 6.86 -8.56 4.63
N MET A 29 6.75 -7.51 3.82
CA MET A 29 6.29 -7.59 2.43
C MET A 29 7.47 -7.28 1.51
N THR A 30 7.70 -8.10 0.51
CA THR A 30 8.67 -7.83 -0.54
C THR A 30 7.92 -7.52 -1.82
N VAL A 31 8.12 -6.30 -2.34
CA VAL A 31 7.60 -5.86 -3.64
C VAL A 31 8.74 -5.97 -4.66
N SER A 32 8.54 -6.77 -5.70
CA SER A 32 9.49 -7.04 -6.77
C SER A 32 9.01 -6.37 -8.05
N PHE A 33 9.87 -5.58 -8.69
CA PHE A 33 9.54 -4.83 -9.90
C PHE A 33 10.12 -5.54 -11.13
N HIS A 34 9.33 -5.64 -12.19
CA HIS A 34 9.74 -6.28 -13.45
C HIS A 34 10.65 -5.37 -14.30
N ASP A 35 10.62 -4.07 -14.02
CA ASP A 35 11.31 -3.03 -14.78
C ASP A 35 12.11 -2.08 -13.86
N GLU A 36 13.24 -1.56 -14.35
CA GLU A 36 14.13 -0.68 -13.58
C GLU A 36 13.56 0.73 -13.41
N GLU A 37 12.83 1.24 -14.40
CA GLU A 37 12.16 2.55 -14.32
C GLU A 37 11.06 2.49 -13.26
N ALA A 38 10.22 1.45 -13.28
CA ALA A 38 9.19 1.21 -12.27
C ALA A 38 9.78 1.14 -10.85
N TYR A 39 10.89 0.40 -10.67
CA TYR A 39 11.62 0.36 -9.40
C TYR A 39 12.16 1.74 -9.00
N THR A 40 12.75 2.47 -9.93
CA THR A 40 13.35 3.79 -9.67
C THR A 40 12.31 4.81 -9.24
N VAL A 41 11.16 4.84 -9.94
CA VAL A 41 10.03 5.71 -9.59
C VAL A 41 9.48 5.35 -8.22
N ALA A 42 9.19 4.06 -7.98
CA ALA A 42 8.64 3.60 -6.70
C ALA A 42 9.60 3.85 -5.53
N SER A 43 10.89 3.54 -5.70
CA SER A 43 11.89 3.74 -4.65
C SER A 43 12.06 5.22 -4.30
N LYS A 44 12.08 6.11 -5.30
CA LYS A 44 12.14 7.56 -5.09
C LYS A 44 10.90 8.03 -4.34
N ASP A 45 9.71 7.70 -4.82
CA ASP A 45 8.45 8.17 -4.25
C ASP A 45 8.21 7.62 -2.83
N TRP A 46 8.33 6.30 -2.64
CA TRP A 46 8.03 5.65 -1.37
C TRP A 46 9.05 6.00 -0.29
N SER A 47 10.32 6.23 -0.67
CA SER A 47 11.34 6.66 0.29
C SER A 47 11.07 8.02 0.95
N THR A 48 10.21 8.85 0.36
CA THR A 48 9.73 10.10 1.00
C THR A 48 8.73 9.84 2.13
N HIS A 49 8.24 8.59 2.25
CA HIS A 49 7.25 8.15 3.24
C HIS A 49 7.69 6.90 4.04
N PRO A 50 8.86 6.89 4.71
CA PRO A 50 9.44 5.69 5.30
C PRO A 50 8.64 5.08 6.47
N GLY A 51 7.64 5.79 7.00
CA GLY A 51 6.83 5.37 8.16
C GLY A 51 5.40 5.89 8.13
N GLY A 52 4.76 5.85 6.96
CA GLY A 52 3.42 6.41 6.78
C GLY A 52 2.72 6.01 5.48
N LEU A 53 3.25 5.04 4.75
CA LEU A 53 2.66 4.54 3.51
C LEU A 53 1.73 3.36 3.82
N VAL A 54 0.58 3.29 3.16
CA VAL A 54 -0.26 2.09 3.17
C VAL A 54 -0.18 1.43 1.80
N VAL A 55 0.31 0.20 1.78
CA VAL A 55 0.31 -0.66 0.59
C VAL A 55 -1.00 -1.45 0.57
N ILE A 56 -1.73 -1.31 -0.53
CA ILE A 56 -2.96 -2.05 -0.82
C ILE A 56 -2.60 -3.17 -1.78
N SER A 57 -2.93 -4.40 -1.41
CA SER A 57 -2.61 -5.56 -2.22
C SER A 57 -3.69 -6.62 -2.14
N TYR A 58 -3.86 -7.32 -3.26
CA TYR A 58 -4.66 -8.53 -3.36
C TYR A 58 -3.76 -9.78 -3.38
N ILE A 59 -3.19 -10.14 -2.23
CA ILE A 59 -2.26 -11.27 -2.12
C ILE A 59 -2.78 -12.24 -1.07
N LEU A 60 -3.05 -13.48 -1.50
CA LEU A 60 -3.36 -14.57 -0.59
C LEU A 60 -2.20 -14.75 0.39
N GLY A 61 -2.51 -14.70 1.69
CA GLY A 61 -1.46 -14.77 2.69
C GLY A 61 -0.70 -13.45 2.92
N CYS A 62 -1.33 -12.30 2.68
CA CYS A 62 -0.89 -11.01 3.23
C CYS A 62 -1.99 -10.38 4.12
N GLY A 63 -1.92 -10.56 5.44
CA GLY A 63 -2.82 -9.94 6.43
C GLY A 63 -4.11 -10.72 6.77
N LYS A 64 -4.90 -10.25 7.75
CA LYS A 64 -6.11 -10.94 8.26
C LYS A 64 -7.27 -11.12 7.25
N GLY A 65 -7.13 -10.66 6.01
CA GLY A 65 -8.08 -10.89 4.91
C GLY A 65 -7.88 -12.23 4.19
N VAL A 66 -7.10 -13.15 4.76
CA VAL A 66 -6.73 -14.46 4.17
C VAL A 66 -7.95 -15.26 3.70
N ASP A 67 -9.11 -15.05 4.33
CA ASP A 67 -10.27 -15.94 4.18
C ASP A 67 -11.41 -15.33 3.33
N THR A 68 -11.28 -14.12 2.79
CA THR A 68 -12.43 -13.38 2.21
C THR A 68 -12.31 -12.92 0.77
N LEU A 69 -11.19 -13.18 0.04
CA LEU A 69 -11.00 -12.64 -1.32
C LEU A 69 -11.14 -11.10 -1.33
N GLU A 70 -10.64 -10.43 -0.29
CA GLU A 70 -10.72 -8.98 -0.13
C GLU A 70 -9.34 -8.33 -0.22
N ARG A 71 -9.32 -7.02 -0.50
CA ARG A 71 -8.10 -6.22 -0.47
C ARG A 71 -7.52 -6.18 0.95
N SER A 72 -6.22 -6.38 1.04
CA SER A 72 -5.48 -6.19 2.29
C SER A 72 -4.80 -4.82 2.33
N PHE A 73 -4.80 -4.21 3.52
CA PHE A 73 -4.21 -2.90 3.77
C PHE A 73 -3.02 -3.07 4.73
N HIS A 74 -1.85 -2.64 4.29
CA HIS A 74 -0.59 -2.85 5.01
C HIS A 74 0.07 -1.51 5.32
N PHE A 75 0.05 -1.12 6.59
CA PHE A 75 0.80 0.04 7.02
C PHE A 75 2.29 -0.30 7.08
N VAL A 76 3.10 0.50 6.40
CA VAL A 76 4.55 0.35 6.30
C VAL A 76 5.22 1.16 7.39
N SER A 77 5.95 0.49 8.29
CA SER A 77 6.70 1.11 9.39
C SER A 77 8.16 1.36 9.06
N SER A 78 8.73 0.61 8.12
CA SER A 78 10.06 0.84 7.58
C SER A 78 10.22 0.17 6.22
N MET A 79 11.20 0.64 5.45
CA MET A 79 11.52 0.10 4.12
C MET A 79 13.02 -0.07 3.93
N GLN A 80 13.38 -1.11 3.18
CA GLN A 80 14.73 -1.36 2.70
C GLN A 80 14.69 -1.45 1.17
N LEU A 81 15.49 -0.61 0.51
CA LEU A 81 15.65 -0.61 -0.94
C LEU A 81 16.74 -1.62 -1.35
N ARG A 82 16.41 -2.53 -2.26
CA ARG A 82 17.36 -3.53 -2.80
C ARG A 82 17.48 -3.37 -4.31
N ARG A 83 18.38 -2.46 -4.72
CA ARG A 83 18.52 -2.06 -6.13
C ARG A 83 18.91 -3.21 -7.05
N ALA A 84 19.87 -4.04 -6.65
CA ALA A 84 20.35 -5.16 -7.47
C ALA A 84 19.24 -6.17 -7.81
N GLU A 85 18.27 -6.32 -6.90
CA GLU A 85 17.15 -7.26 -7.05
C GLU A 85 15.89 -6.59 -7.60
N ARG A 86 15.91 -5.25 -7.78
CA ARG A 86 14.73 -4.41 -8.07
C ARG A 86 13.59 -4.69 -7.08
N GLN A 87 13.93 -4.67 -5.79
CA GLN A 87 12.99 -4.96 -4.71
C GLN A 87 12.90 -3.84 -3.69
N ILE A 88 11.70 -3.65 -3.15
CA ILE A 88 11.45 -2.86 -1.94
C ILE A 88 10.92 -3.82 -0.87
N VAL A 89 11.62 -3.90 0.25
CA VAL A 89 11.25 -4.75 1.38
C VAL A 89 10.68 -3.88 2.49
N CYS A 90 9.39 -4.06 2.78
CA CYS A 90 8.63 -3.27 3.73
C CYS A 90 8.40 -4.07 5.02
N LYS A 91 8.62 -3.46 6.19
CA LYS A 91 8.02 -3.94 7.44
C LYS A 91 6.58 -3.47 7.49
N ILE A 92 5.66 -4.43 7.61
CA ILE A 92 4.23 -4.19 7.47
C ILE A 92 3.46 -4.55 8.73
N SER A 93 2.35 -3.86 8.94
CA SER A 93 1.32 -4.27 9.90
C SER A 93 -0.03 -4.28 9.19
N PRO A 94 -0.81 -5.39 9.23
CA PRO A 94 -2.15 -5.41 8.68
C PRO A 94 -3.06 -4.40 9.39
N ARG A 95 -3.85 -3.66 8.62
CA ARG A 95 -4.85 -2.71 9.12
C ARG A 95 -6.21 -3.01 8.53
N LYS A 96 -7.28 -2.65 9.24
CA LYS A 96 -8.62 -2.65 8.65
C LYS A 96 -8.76 -1.41 7.75
N LEU A 97 -9.62 -1.47 6.74
CA LEU A 97 -9.93 -0.32 5.89
C LEU A 97 -10.32 0.91 6.73
N THR A 98 -11.14 0.71 7.78
CA THR A 98 -11.57 1.77 8.71
C THR A 98 -10.44 2.46 9.47
N ASP A 99 -9.27 1.82 9.59
CA ASP A 99 -8.12 2.38 10.31
C ASP A 99 -7.23 3.22 9.38
N VAL A 100 -7.37 3.05 8.06
CA VAL A 100 -6.58 3.75 7.03
C VAL A 100 -7.42 4.75 6.23
N ALA A 101 -8.75 4.59 6.22
CA ALA A 101 -9.73 5.52 5.71
C ALA A 101 -10.31 6.35 6.86
N HIS A 102 -10.28 7.68 6.77
CA HIS A 102 -11.14 8.50 7.63
C HIS A 102 -12.59 8.42 7.12
N PRO A 103 -13.59 8.21 7.99
CA PRO A 103 -14.93 8.70 7.70
C PRO A 103 -14.84 10.22 7.77
N ASP A 104 -14.58 10.90 6.65
CA ASP A 104 -14.78 12.34 6.61
C ASP A 104 -16.28 12.60 6.68
N HIS A 105 -16.67 13.53 7.56
CA HIS A 105 -17.98 14.15 7.54
C HIS A 105 -18.38 14.46 6.10
N ASP A 106 -19.64 14.18 5.75
CA ASP A 106 -20.19 14.41 4.40
C ASP A 106 -19.69 15.75 3.83
N ILE A 107 -18.80 15.69 2.83
CA ILE A 107 -18.48 16.86 2.02
C ILE A 107 -19.67 17.05 1.08
N GLY A 108 -20.67 17.77 1.56
CA GLY A 108 -21.77 18.24 0.72
C GLY A 108 -21.21 19.16 -0.37
N ILE A 109 -21.28 18.71 -1.63
CA ILE A 109 -21.05 19.58 -2.79
C ILE A 109 -22.16 20.63 -2.80
N ARG A 110 -21.91 21.81 -2.22
CA ARG A 110 -22.77 22.98 -2.45
C ARG A 110 -22.48 23.49 -3.85
N VAL A 111 -23.30 23.09 -4.80
CA VAL A 111 -23.39 23.79 -6.09
C VAL A 111 -23.86 25.21 -5.79
N LYS A 112 -22.99 26.21 -5.95
CA LYS A 112 -23.43 27.61 -6.04
C LYS A 112 -24.31 27.70 -7.28
N ARG A 113 -25.63 27.78 -7.10
CA ARG A 113 -26.52 28.29 -8.13
C ARG A 113 -26.20 29.77 -8.28
N PHE A 114 -25.76 30.17 -9.47
CA PHE A 114 -25.78 31.55 -9.91
C PHE A 114 -27.22 31.97 -10.19
#